data_AF-A0A0C3S308-F1
#
_entry.id   AF-A0A0C3S308-F1
#
_cell.length_a   1.000
_cell.length_b   1.000
_cell.length_c   1.000
_cell.angle_alpha   90.00
_cell.angle_beta   90.00
_cell.angle_gamma   90.00
#
_symmetry.space_group_name_H-M   'P 1'
#
loop_
_entity.id
_entity.type
_entity.pdbx_description
1 polymer ?
#
loop_
_entity_poly.entity_id
_entity_poly.type
_entity_poly.pdbx_seq_one_letter_code
_entity_poly.pdbx_strand_id
1 'polypeptide(L)'
;MRKNYSAKLLHFTQFCNLHGILESQCMPASDALLVAFVAEWSGKVAKTTVESWIAGLSFWHTLNKAAWHSSHMLCQILKTASKEEPEKGKKHPPITLEHLCALRDCLNMWNTFDAVVFAIACIIFGCCCRCIRDLIIPSRTSFNPARHIARNTKLDFKHMSAGGEYANLHLLWTKTIDTKGFSVPIINQGNETKSVTAVCQ
;
A
#
# COMPACT_ATOMS: atom_id res chain seq x y z
N MET A 1 -0.96 -20.62 9.32
CA MET A 1 -2.35 -20.56 8.78
C MET A 1 -2.83 -19.10 8.78
N ARG A 2 -3.58 -18.68 7.75
CA ARG A 2 -3.68 -17.30 7.24
C ARG A 2 -4.55 -16.37 8.11
N LYS A 3 -3.93 -15.39 8.76
CA LYS A 3 -4.56 -14.35 9.62
C LYS A 3 -5.61 -13.46 8.93
N ASN A 4 -5.61 -13.38 7.60
CA ASN A 4 -6.50 -12.46 6.87
C ASN A 4 -7.87 -13.07 6.53
N TYR A 5 -8.02 -14.38 6.70
CA TYR A 5 -9.26 -15.07 6.40
C TYR A 5 -10.28 -14.92 7.53
N SER A 6 -9.80 -15.01 8.77
CA SER A 6 -10.62 -14.84 9.98
C SER A 6 -11.28 -13.47 10.06
N ALA A 7 -10.60 -12.39 9.61
CA ALA A 7 -11.17 -11.04 9.63
C ALA A 7 -12.44 -10.92 8.77
N LYS A 8 -12.49 -11.60 7.62
CA LYS A 8 -13.65 -11.54 6.70
C LYS A 8 -14.84 -12.30 7.24
N LEU A 9 -14.59 -13.45 7.87
CA LEU A 9 -15.60 -14.27 8.56
C LEU A 9 -16.11 -13.58 9.83
N LEU A 10 -15.24 -12.82 10.50
CA LEU A 10 -15.61 -12.07 11.69
C LEU A 10 -16.72 -11.04 11.38
N HIS A 11 -16.59 -10.28 10.29
CA HIS A 11 -17.62 -9.32 9.90
C HIS A 11 -18.97 -9.97 9.61
N PHE A 12 -18.97 -11.15 8.99
CA PHE A 12 -20.20 -11.89 8.71
C PHE A 12 -20.84 -12.48 9.98
N THR A 13 -20.03 -13.06 10.87
CA THR A 13 -20.53 -13.60 12.15
C THR A 13 -21.03 -12.49 13.07
N GLN A 14 -20.35 -11.34 13.13
CA GLN A 14 -20.83 -10.15 13.84
C GLN A 14 -22.17 -9.66 13.27
N PHE A 15 -22.31 -9.58 11.95
CA PHE A 15 -23.57 -9.25 11.29
C PHE A 15 -24.69 -10.22 11.68
N CYS A 16 -24.40 -11.53 11.65
CA CYS A 16 -25.38 -12.56 12.02
C CYS A 16 -25.82 -12.43 13.49
N ASN A 17 -24.87 -12.21 14.39
CA ASN A 17 -25.15 -12.01 15.82
C ASN A 17 -26.00 -10.76 16.08
N LEU A 18 -25.73 -9.65 15.37
CA LEU A 18 -26.49 -8.40 15.49
C LEU A 18 -27.94 -8.55 15.03
N HIS A 19 -28.19 -9.39 14.04
CA HIS A 19 -29.52 -9.65 13.50
C HIS A 19 -30.22 -10.87 14.14
N GLY A 20 -29.61 -11.47 15.18
CA GLY A 20 -30.18 -12.62 15.90
C GLY A 20 -30.31 -13.88 15.05
N ILE A 21 -29.48 -14.03 14.01
CA ILE A 21 -29.49 -15.19 13.12
C ILE A 21 -28.82 -16.36 13.84
N LEU A 22 -29.50 -17.50 13.88
CA LEU A 22 -28.93 -18.72 14.45
C LEU A 22 -27.68 -19.16 13.67
N GLU A 23 -26.67 -19.64 14.38
CA GLU A 23 -25.44 -20.18 13.77
C GLU A 23 -25.73 -21.30 12.76
N SER A 24 -26.78 -22.09 12.97
CA SER A 24 -27.24 -23.13 12.05
C SER A 24 -27.77 -22.59 10.71
N GLN A 25 -28.14 -21.31 10.64
CA GLN A 25 -28.59 -20.62 9.43
C GLN A 25 -27.46 -19.84 8.75
N CYS A 26 -26.32 -19.68 9.42
CA CYS A 26 -25.12 -19.07 8.83
C CYS A 26 -24.42 -20.00 7.83
N MET A 27 -24.69 -21.31 7.90
CA MET A 27 -24.16 -22.31 6.97
C MET A 27 -25.14 -23.47 6.74
N PRO A 28 -25.68 -23.65 5.53
CA PRO A 28 -25.49 -22.82 4.34
C PRO A 28 -26.20 -21.46 4.45
N ALA A 29 -25.47 -20.37 4.19
CA ALA A 29 -26.05 -19.04 4.15
C ALA A 29 -27.09 -18.93 3.03
N SER A 30 -28.29 -18.43 3.37
CA SER A 30 -29.31 -18.16 2.37
C SER A 30 -28.92 -16.97 1.49
N ASP A 31 -29.45 -16.93 0.27
CA ASP A 31 -29.15 -15.82 -0.64
C ASP A 31 -29.65 -14.47 -0.09
N ALA A 32 -30.83 -14.46 0.53
CA ALA A 32 -31.39 -13.29 1.20
C ALA A 32 -30.47 -12.78 2.32
N LEU A 33 -29.82 -13.69 3.06
CA LEU A 33 -28.87 -13.33 4.10
C LEU A 33 -27.62 -12.66 3.55
N LEU A 34 -27.06 -13.20 2.46
CA LEU A 34 -25.89 -12.63 1.81
C LEU A 34 -26.22 -11.27 1.16
N VAL A 35 -27.41 -11.14 0.59
CA VAL A 35 -27.94 -9.88 0.05
C VAL A 35 -28.08 -8.82 1.14
N ALA A 36 -28.70 -9.17 2.28
CA ALA A 36 -28.84 -8.26 3.41
C ALA A 36 -27.47 -7.81 3.96
N PHE A 37 -26.52 -8.74 4.04
CA PHE A 37 -25.15 -8.43 4.43
C PHE A 37 -24.50 -7.42 3.46
N VAL A 38 -24.55 -7.66 2.14
CA VAL A 38 -23.97 -6.71 1.17
C VAL A 38 -24.68 -5.35 1.25
N ALA A 39 -26.00 -5.32 1.40
CA ALA A 39 -26.78 -4.09 1.49
C ALA A 39 -26.40 -3.25 2.71
N GLU A 40 -26.18 -3.85 3.88
CA GLU A 40 -25.77 -3.12 5.09
C GLU A 40 -24.40 -2.43 4.93
N TRP A 41 -23.50 -3.08 4.19
CA TRP A 41 -22.14 -2.60 3.96
C TRP A 41 -22.00 -1.76 2.68
N SER A 42 -23.05 -1.69 1.86
CA SER A 42 -23.13 -0.80 0.70
C SER A 42 -22.92 0.64 1.16
N GLY A 43 -21.98 1.33 0.51
CA GLY A 43 -21.62 2.72 0.81
C GLY A 43 -20.91 2.99 2.15
N LYS A 44 -20.74 2.00 3.03
CA LYS A 44 -19.87 2.12 4.22
C LYS A 44 -18.43 1.72 3.94
N VAL A 45 -18.24 0.79 3.01
CA VAL A 45 -16.92 0.24 2.65
C VAL A 45 -16.74 0.20 1.14
N ALA A 46 -15.48 0.20 0.70
CA ALA A 46 -15.16 0.05 -0.72
C ALA A 46 -15.72 -1.26 -1.29
N LYS A 47 -16.19 -1.22 -2.54
CA LYS A 47 -16.80 -2.38 -3.21
C LYS A 47 -15.88 -3.61 -3.20
N THR A 48 -14.60 -3.38 -3.48
CA THR A 48 -13.56 -4.42 -3.51
C THR A 48 -13.41 -5.14 -2.16
N THR A 49 -13.69 -4.46 -1.05
CA THR A 49 -13.65 -5.03 0.30
C THR A 49 -14.79 -6.03 0.48
N VAL A 50 -16.02 -5.65 0.11
CA VAL A 50 -17.21 -6.51 0.21
C VAL A 50 -17.10 -7.72 -0.71
N GLU A 51 -16.65 -7.53 -1.96
CA GLU A 51 -16.35 -8.64 -2.88
C GLU A 51 -15.33 -9.61 -2.27
N SER A 52 -14.30 -9.08 -1.59
CA SER A 52 -13.30 -9.87 -0.88
C SER A 52 -13.88 -10.68 0.27
N TRP A 53 -14.88 -10.14 0.98
CA TRP A 53 -15.60 -10.81 2.07
C TRP A 53 -16.48 -11.94 1.54
N ILE A 54 -17.29 -11.68 0.51
CA ILE A 54 -18.13 -12.68 -0.16
C ILE A 54 -17.30 -13.84 -0.72
N ALA A 55 -16.15 -13.55 -1.36
CA ALA A 55 -15.24 -14.59 -1.83
C ALA A 55 -14.68 -15.44 -0.68
N GLY A 56 -14.41 -14.82 0.48
CA GLY A 56 -14.01 -15.52 1.71
C GLY A 56 -15.11 -16.44 2.24
N LEU A 57 -16.36 -15.98 2.23
CA LEU A 57 -17.53 -16.76 2.63
C LEU A 57 -17.78 -17.93 1.69
N SER A 58 -17.69 -17.74 0.37
CA SER A 58 -17.83 -18.81 -0.62
C SER A 58 -16.78 -19.91 -0.40
N PHE A 59 -15.53 -19.51 -0.16
CA PHE A 59 -14.47 -20.44 0.17
C PHE A 59 -14.72 -21.18 1.49
N TRP A 60 -15.27 -20.50 2.51
CA TRP A 60 -15.64 -21.12 3.79
C TRP A 60 -16.71 -22.20 3.62
N HIS A 61 -17.75 -21.91 2.84
CA HIS A 61 -18.81 -22.87 2.55
C HIS A 61 -18.26 -24.07 1.79
N THR A 62 -17.39 -23.84 0.80
CA THR A 62 -16.74 -24.91 0.04
C THR A 62 -15.88 -25.80 0.94
N LEU A 63 -15.11 -25.22 1.85
CA LEU A 63 -14.28 -25.98 2.81
C LEU A 63 -15.11 -26.87 3.74
N ASN A 64 -16.26 -26.36 4.20
CA ASN A 64 -17.16 -27.09 5.09
C ASN A 64 -18.17 -27.98 4.35
N LYS A 65 -18.02 -28.14 3.02
CA LYS A 65 -18.93 -28.89 2.16
C LYS A 65 -20.40 -28.43 2.24
N ALA A 66 -20.61 -27.16 2.58
CA ALA A 66 -21.92 -26.55 2.58
C ALA A 66 -22.27 -26.04 1.18
N ALA A 67 -23.56 -26.14 0.81
CA ALA A 67 -24.03 -25.62 -0.46
C ALA A 67 -23.83 -24.10 -0.53
N TRP A 68 -23.20 -23.63 -1.60
CA TRP A 68 -23.06 -22.20 -1.89
C TRP A 68 -23.95 -21.83 -3.08
N HIS A 69 -24.91 -20.94 -2.86
CA HIS A 69 -25.82 -20.47 -3.90
C HIS A 69 -25.46 -19.03 -4.27
N SER A 70 -24.65 -18.83 -5.30
CA SER A 70 -24.39 -17.49 -5.84
C SER A 70 -25.55 -17.08 -6.74
N SER A 71 -26.53 -16.36 -6.20
CA SER A 71 -27.66 -15.91 -7.01
C SER A 71 -27.28 -14.75 -7.94
N HIS A 72 -28.14 -14.53 -8.94
CA HIS A 72 -28.09 -13.34 -9.78
C HIS A 72 -28.33 -12.06 -8.98
N MET A 73 -29.15 -12.12 -7.92
CA MET A 73 -29.48 -10.98 -7.05
C MET A 73 -28.24 -10.49 -6.29
N LEU A 74 -27.46 -11.41 -5.73
CA LEU A 74 -26.19 -11.08 -5.08
C LEU A 74 -25.21 -10.41 -6.05
N CYS A 75 -25.13 -10.90 -7.28
CA CYS A 75 -24.31 -10.28 -8.32
C CYS A 75 -24.78 -8.87 -8.68
N GLN A 76 -26.10 -8.64 -8.75
CA GLN A 76 -26.66 -7.31 -9.03
C GLN A 76 -26.39 -6.32 -7.90
N ILE A 77 -26.55 -6.74 -6.65
CA ILE A 77 -26.36 -5.86 -5.48
C ILE A 77 -24.88 -5.50 -5.29
N LEU A 78 -23.96 -6.43 -5.56
CA LEU A 78 -22.53 -6.11 -5.62
C LEU A 78 -22.22 -5.09 -6.72
N LYS A 79 -22.92 -5.13 -7.86
CA LYS A 79 -22.77 -4.12 -8.92
C LYS A 79 -23.29 -2.75 -8.47
N THR A 80 -24.46 -2.69 -7.83
CA THR A 80 -25.05 -1.42 -7.36
C THR A 80 -24.29 -0.80 -6.20
N ALA A 81 -23.66 -1.60 -5.33
CA ALA A 81 -22.82 -1.11 -4.24
C ALA A 81 -21.64 -0.23 -4.73
N SER A 82 -21.21 -0.38 -5.99
CA SER A 82 -20.19 0.51 -6.60
C SER A 82 -20.68 1.95 -6.76
N LYS A 83 -21.99 2.16 -6.91
CA LYS A 83 -22.58 3.49 -7.13
C LYS A 83 -22.70 4.28 -5.82
N GLU A 84 -22.75 3.58 -4.70
CA GLU A 84 -22.90 4.16 -3.37
C GLU A 84 -21.58 4.23 -2.60
N GLU A 85 -20.45 3.88 -3.24
CA GLU A 85 -19.13 3.83 -2.60
C GLU A 85 -18.86 5.12 -1.79
N PRO A 86 -18.39 5.01 -0.53
CA PRO A 86 -18.17 6.18 0.32
C PRO A 86 -17.26 7.17 -0.40
N GLU A 87 -17.54 8.47 -0.26
CA GLU A 87 -16.68 9.50 -0.82
C GLU A 87 -15.23 9.20 -0.40
N LYS A 88 -14.37 9.02 -1.42
CA LYS A 88 -12.95 8.78 -1.20
C LYS A 88 -12.44 9.91 -0.30
N GLY A 89 -11.88 9.54 0.85
CA GLY A 89 -11.43 10.50 1.85
C GLY A 89 -10.62 11.65 1.25
N LYS A 90 -10.68 12.83 1.89
CA LYS A 90 -10.01 14.05 1.44
C LYS A 90 -8.61 13.73 0.95
N LYS A 91 -8.35 13.96 -0.33
CA LYS A 91 -7.01 13.81 -0.90
C LYS A 91 -6.10 14.78 -0.14
N HIS A 92 -5.08 14.26 0.53
CA HIS A 92 -4.08 15.11 1.15
C HIS A 92 -3.39 15.93 0.06
N PRO A 93 -3.10 17.22 0.32
CA PRO A 93 -2.34 18.02 -0.63
C PRO A 93 -0.97 17.37 -0.90
N PRO A 94 -0.43 17.52 -2.11
CA PRO A 94 0.89 16.99 -2.43
C PRO A 94 1.93 17.58 -1.48
N ILE A 95 2.92 16.76 -1.11
CA ILE A 95 4.09 17.23 -0.38
C ILE A 95 4.80 18.24 -1.29
N THR A 96 5.14 19.42 -0.77
CA THR A 96 5.83 20.51 -1.46
C THR A 96 7.29 20.57 -1.01
N LEU A 97 8.12 21.33 -1.74
CA LEU A 97 9.51 21.58 -1.34
C LEU A 97 9.61 22.25 0.03
N GLU A 98 8.65 23.11 0.39
CA GLU A 98 8.60 23.78 1.69
C GLU A 98 8.53 22.77 2.84
N HIS A 99 7.77 21.68 2.68
CA HIS A 99 7.71 20.60 3.66
C HIS A 99 9.05 19.87 3.78
N LEU A 100 9.82 19.72 2.70
CA LEU A 100 11.17 19.14 2.76
C LEU A 100 12.18 20.07 3.44
N CYS A 101 12.11 21.37 3.18
CA CYS A 101 12.94 22.36 3.86
C CYS A 101 12.66 22.38 5.36
N ALA A 102 11.38 22.49 5.75
CA ALA A 102 10.98 22.45 7.14
C ALA A 102 11.41 21.14 7.84
N LEU A 103 11.29 20.00 7.14
CA LEU A 103 11.76 18.71 7.65
C LEU A 103 13.27 18.73 7.90
N ARG A 104 14.06 19.29 6.98
CA ARG A 104 15.51 19.40 7.12
C ARG A 104 15.91 20.26 8.31
N ASP A 105 15.24 21.40 8.49
CA ASP A 105 15.54 22.33 9.56
C ASP A 105 15.23 21.74 10.95
N CYS A 106 14.30 20.77 11.01
CA CYS A 106 13.97 20.04 12.22
C CYS A 106 14.85 18.80 12.47
N LEU A 107 15.70 18.40 11.51
CA LEU A 107 16.51 17.19 11.59
C LEU A 107 17.99 17.52 11.84
N ASN A 108 18.64 16.71 12.69
CA ASN A 108 20.06 16.88 12.96
C ASN A 108 20.91 16.15 11.92
N MET A 109 21.46 16.86 10.93
CA MET A 109 22.30 16.29 9.88
C MET A 109 23.61 15.65 10.40
N TRP A 110 23.99 15.89 11.66
CA TRP A 110 25.13 15.22 12.30
C TRP A 110 24.80 13.82 12.81
N ASN A 111 23.51 13.51 12.97
CA ASN A 111 23.05 12.18 13.32
C ASN A 111 22.83 11.36 12.04
N THR A 112 23.55 10.24 11.91
CA THR A 112 23.45 9.34 10.75
C THR A 112 22.01 8.87 10.52
N PHE A 113 21.21 8.70 11.58
CA PHE A 113 19.81 8.31 11.42
C PHE A 113 18.97 9.41 10.76
N ASP A 114 19.08 10.63 11.26
CA ASP A 114 18.30 11.78 10.76
C ASP A 114 18.71 12.16 9.34
N ALA A 115 20.01 12.06 9.02
CA ALA A 115 20.53 12.24 7.66
C ALA A 115 19.93 11.21 6.68
N VAL A 116 19.82 9.94 7.09
CA VAL A 116 19.21 8.88 6.28
C VAL A 116 17.71 9.11 6.10
N VAL A 117 17.00 9.53 7.15
CA VAL A 117 15.57 9.88 7.07
C VAL A 117 15.35 11.00 6.06
N PHE A 118 16.18 12.04 6.10
CA PHE A 118 16.13 13.14 5.15
C PHE A 118 16.44 12.70 3.72
N ALA A 119 17.49 11.90 3.51
CA ALA A 119 17.84 11.35 2.19
C ALA A 119 16.69 10.51 1.59
N ILE A 120 16.05 9.66 2.41
CA ILE A 120 14.88 8.88 2.00
C ILE A 120 13.71 9.81 1.64
N ALA A 121 13.44 10.86 2.42
CA ALA A 121 12.39 11.83 2.11
C ALA A 121 12.62 12.54 0.75
N CYS A 122 13.86 12.94 0.47
CA CYS A 122 14.24 13.54 -0.82
C CYS A 122 14.05 12.55 -1.99
N ILE A 123 14.43 11.28 -1.82
CA ILE A 123 14.21 10.23 -2.84
C ILE A 123 12.72 9.99 -3.04
N ILE A 124 11.91 9.95 -1.98
CA ILE A 124 10.46 9.75 -2.09
C ILE A 124 9.80 10.90 -2.86
N PHE A 125 10.22 12.13 -2.56
CA PHE A 125 9.73 13.34 -3.21
C PHE A 125 10.12 13.41 -4.69
N GLY A 126 11.41 13.21 -5.00
CA GLY A 126 11.92 13.30 -6.38
C GLY A 126 11.46 12.14 -7.28
N CYS A 127 11.16 10.99 -6.70
CA CYS A 127 10.95 9.75 -7.46
C CYS A 127 9.52 9.23 -7.39
N CYS A 128 8.59 10.10 -6.94
CA CYS A 128 7.14 9.87 -6.91
C CYS A 128 6.73 8.56 -6.23
N CYS A 129 6.92 8.44 -4.91
CA CYS A 129 6.30 7.49 -3.96
C CYS A 129 6.31 5.97 -4.30
N ARG A 130 6.80 5.54 -5.47
CA ARG A 130 6.63 4.18 -5.99
C ARG A 130 7.68 3.22 -5.44
N CYS A 131 8.79 3.74 -4.92
CA CYS A 131 9.95 2.98 -4.48
C CYS A 131 10.07 2.86 -2.94
N ILE A 132 9.12 3.41 -2.17
CA ILE A 132 9.18 3.44 -0.68
C ILE A 132 9.39 2.03 -0.11
N ARG A 133 8.65 1.06 -0.66
CA ARG A 133 8.66 -0.31 -0.16
C ARG A 133 9.94 -1.07 -0.49
N ASP A 134 10.65 -0.65 -1.53
CA ASP A 134 11.85 -1.34 -2.02
C ASP A 134 13.13 -0.69 -1.45
N LEU A 135 13.04 0.53 -0.90
CA LEU A 135 14.13 1.25 -0.25
C LEU A 135 14.26 0.94 1.26
N ILE A 136 13.15 0.60 1.92
CA ILE A 136 13.12 0.35 3.37
C ILE A 136 13.14 -1.16 3.65
N ILE A 137 14.11 -1.61 4.42
CA ILE A 137 14.20 -3.00 4.87
C ILE A 137 13.18 -3.20 6.00
N PRO A 138 12.19 -4.11 5.86
CA PRO A 138 11.11 -4.24 6.83
C PRO A 138 11.53 -4.82 8.19
N SER A 139 12.70 -5.47 8.28
CA SER A 139 13.27 -6.00 9.51
C SER A 139 14.79 -6.08 9.43
N ARG A 140 15.50 -5.96 10.57
CA ARG A 140 16.96 -6.11 10.65
C ARG A 140 17.46 -7.45 10.10
N THR A 141 16.64 -8.49 10.13
CA THR A 141 16.98 -9.84 9.65
C THR A 141 16.56 -10.12 8.21
N SER A 142 15.83 -9.20 7.56
CA SER A 142 15.28 -9.42 6.22
C SER A 142 16.11 -8.74 5.13
N PHE A 143 17.39 -8.46 5.37
CA PHE A 143 18.27 -7.88 4.36
C PHE A 143 18.54 -8.89 3.24
N ASN A 144 18.27 -8.49 2.00
CA ASN A 144 18.58 -9.30 0.82
C ASN A 144 19.43 -8.45 -0.15
N PRO A 145 20.70 -8.80 -0.39
CA PRO A 145 21.60 -8.01 -1.23
C PRO A 145 21.17 -7.96 -2.71
N ALA A 146 20.30 -8.88 -3.16
CA ALA A 146 19.76 -8.86 -4.53
C ALA A 146 18.57 -7.91 -4.69
N ARG A 147 17.98 -7.43 -3.58
CA ARG A 147 16.76 -6.59 -3.59
C ARG A 147 16.94 -5.25 -2.91
N HIS A 148 17.82 -5.17 -1.93
CA HIS A 148 18.01 -3.99 -1.10
C HIS A 148 19.35 -3.32 -1.43
N ILE A 149 19.32 -2.00 -1.44
CA ILE A 149 20.52 -1.19 -1.63
C ILE A 149 21.40 -1.32 -0.37
N ALA A 150 22.68 -1.62 -0.57
CA ALA A 150 23.69 -1.60 0.47
C ALA A 150 24.44 -0.25 0.43
N ARG A 151 25.09 0.14 1.53
CA ARG A 151 25.90 1.37 1.58
C ARG A 151 27.02 1.42 0.52
N ASN A 152 27.45 0.27 0.00
CA ASN A 152 28.48 0.17 -1.03
C ASN A 152 27.91 0.19 -2.48
N THR A 153 26.62 0.50 -2.65
CA THR A 153 26.04 0.59 -3.99
C THR A 153 26.56 1.83 -4.70
N LYS A 154 27.10 1.65 -5.91
CA LYS A 154 27.67 2.73 -6.71
C LYS A 154 26.60 3.74 -7.12
N LEU A 155 26.81 4.99 -6.76
CA LEU A 155 26.07 6.14 -7.29
C LEU A 155 26.83 6.65 -8.51
N ASP A 156 26.14 6.78 -9.64
CA ASP A 156 26.70 7.36 -10.85
C ASP A 156 26.30 8.84 -10.91
N PHE A 157 27.25 9.72 -10.58
CA PHE A 157 27.07 11.17 -10.63
C PHE A 157 27.27 11.65 -12.07
N LYS A 158 26.25 12.31 -12.63
CA LYS A 158 26.30 12.89 -13.97
C LYS A 158 26.01 14.38 -13.90
N HIS A 159 26.72 15.13 -14.73
CA HIS A 159 26.47 16.55 -14.92
C HIS A 159 25.52 16.73 -16.10
N MET A 160 24.46 17.51 -15.91
CA MET A 160 23.54 17.89 -16.97
C MET A 160 24.10 19.09 -17.72
N SER A 161 23.91 19.14 -19.04
CA SER A 161 24.41 20.20 -19.92
C SER A 161 23.91 21.62 -19.54
N ALA A 162 22.87 21.71 -18.71
CA ALA A 162 22.28 22.94 -18.19
C ALA A 162 22.86 23.39 -16.82
N GLY A 163 23.97 22.80 -16.35
CA GLY A 163 24.67 23.21 -15.12
C GLY A 163 24.16 22.57 -13.82
N GLY A 164 23.28 21.57 -13.90
CA GLY A 164 22.77 20.82 -12.75
C GLY A 164 23.47 19.48 -12.56
N GLU A 165 23.75 19.09 -11.32
CA GLU A 165 24.27 17.76 -10.98
C GLU A 165 23.13 16.80 -10.64
N TYR A 166 23.19 15.56 -11.08
CA TYR A 166 22.29 14.52 -10.61
C TYR A 166 23.02 13.21 -10.34
N ALA A 167 22.60 12.48 -9.30
CA ALA A 167 23.11 11.16 -8.98
C ALA A 167 22.11 10.10 -9.43
N ASN A 168 22.54 9.13 -10.21
CA ASN A 168 21.73 7.97 -10.57
C ASN A 168 21.90 6.89 -9.50
N LEU A 169 20.83 6.67 -8.75
CA LEU A 169 20.73 5.51 -7.86
C LEU A 169 20.19 4.34 -8.65
N HIS A 170 20.99 3.29 -8.82
CA HIS A 170 20.55 2.04 -9.42
C HIS A 170 19.81 1.20 -8.38
N LEU A 171 18.49 1.15 -8.48
CA LEU A 171 17.67 0.18 -7.76
C LEU A 171 17.83 -1.19 -8.43
N LEU A 172 18.21 -2.21 -7.66
CA LEU A 172 18.39 -3.58 -8.14
C LEU A 172 17.06 -4.28 -8.43
N TRP A 173 15.95 -3.81 -7.84
CA TRP A 173 14.64 -4.42 -8.00
C TRP A 173 13.52 -3.40 -7.85
N THR A 174 12.51 -3.46 -8.72
CA THR A 174 11.22 -2.80 -8.49
C THR A 174 10.09 -3.73 -8.86
N LYS A 175 8.95 -3.64 -8.15
CA LYS A 175 7.76 -4.49 -8.38
C LYS A 175 7.29 -4.52 -9.85
N THR A 176 7.61 -3.49 -10.65
CA THR A 176 7.13 -3.35 -12.04
C THR A 176 8.13 -3.80 -13.11
N ILE A 177 9.42 -3.92 -12.79
CA ILE A 177 10.50 -4.16 -13.79
C ILE A 177 11.33 -5.40 -13.44
N ASP A 178 11.04 -6.04 -12.30
CA ASP A 178 11.78 -7.19 -11.78
C ASP A 178 13.30 -6.93 -11.75
N THR A 179 14.14 -7.85 -12.24
CA THR A 179 15.60 -7.85 -12.10
C THR A 179 16.36 -6.92 -13.06
N LYS A 180 15.68 -6.19 -13.96
CA LYS A 180 16.37 -5.32 -14.94
C LYS A 180 16.92 -4.02 -14.35
N GLY A 181 16.62 -3.74 -13.08
CA GLY A 181 17.06 -2.55 -12.38
C GLY A 181 16.43 -1.26 -12.91
N PHE A 182 16.33 -0.25 -12.05
CA PHE A 182 15.80 1.07 -12.42
C PHE A 182 16.73 2.15 -11.91
N SER A 183 17.21 3.00 -12.82
CA SER A 183 18.04 4.15 -12.48
C SER A 183 17.14 5.31 -12.12
N VAL A 184 17.26 5.76 -10.89
CA VAL A 184 16.51 6.88 -10.36
C VAL A 184 17.41 8.11 -10.39
N PRO A 185 17.10 9.15 -11.18
CA PRO A 185 17.87 10.39 -11.15
C PRO A 185 17.50 11.18 -9.88
N ILE A 186 18.48 11.35 -9.00
CA ILE A 186 18.41 12.25 -7.84
C ILE A 186 18.98 13.60 -8.29
N ILE A 187 18.09 14.53 -8.59
CA ILE A 187 18.47 15.83 -9.15
C ILE A 187 18.84 16.79 -8.01
N ASN A 188 19.99 17.45 -8.13
CA ASN A 188 20.36 18.57 -7.29
C ASN A 188 19.59 19.82 -7.75
N GLN A 189 18.43 20.08 -7.16
CA GLN A 189 17.65 21.27 -7.47
C GLN A 189 18.20 22.46 -6.69
N GLY A 190 19.33 23.02 -7.15
CA GLY A 190 19.82 24.42 -7.09
C GLY A 190 19.74 25.28 -5.82
N ASN A 191 18.93 24.93 -4.83
CA ASN A 191 18.68 25.65 -3.61
C ASN A 191 19.11 24.76 -2.46
N GLU A 192 19.39 25.38 -1.31
CA GLU A 192 20.24 24.91 -0.20
C GLU A 192 20.08 23.44 0.27
N THR A 193 18.99 22.75 -0.09
CA THR A 193 18.77 21.30 0.02
C THR A 193 19.68 20.50 -0.94
N LYS A 194 20.95 20.34 -0.57
CA LYS A 194 21.86 19.41 -1.25
C LYS A 194 21.47 17.95 -0.98
N SER A 195 20.45 17.46 -1.68
CA SER A 195 20.00 16.05 -1.63
C SER A 195 21.13 15.07 -1.94
N VAL A 196 22.12 15.50 -2.73
CA VAL A 196 23.29 14.71 -3.13
C VAL A 196 24.30 14.53 -1.98
N THR A 197 24.46 15.54 -1.10
CA THR A 197 25.38 15.45 0.04
C THR A 197 24.85 14.51 1.12
N ALA A 198 23.53 14.43 1.31
CA ALA A 198 22.90 13.55 2.29
C ALA A 198 23.02 12.05 1.96
N VAL A 199 23.25 11.70 0.69
CA VAL A 199 23.41 10.30 0.26
C VAL A 199 24.89 9.84 0.33
N CYS A 200 25.84 10.78 0.40
CA CYS A 200 27.28 10.49 0.41
C CYS A 200 27.93 10.50 1.81
N GLN A 201 27.22 10.88 2.87
CA GLN A 201 27.70 10.80 4.26
C GLN A 201 27.37 9.44 4.89
#